data_AF-A0A150WS21-F1
#
_entry.id   AF-A0A150WS21-F1
#
_cell.length_a   1.000
_cell.length_b   1.000
_cell.length_c   1.000
_cell.angle_alpha   90.00
_cell.angle_beta   90.00
_cell.angle_gamma   90.00
#
_symmetry.space_group_name_H-M   'P 1'
#
loop_
_entity.id
_entity.type
_entity.pdbx_description
1 polymer ?
#
loop_
_entity_poly.entity_id
_entity_poly.type
_entity_poly.pdbx_seq_one_letter_code
_entity_poly.pdbx_strand_id
1 'polypeptide(L)'
;MGFLGAFVLLGSLGFSTRAALPPQFSECLYGDSSNASVSDLQAIAQSTPVTYCQTKTGMGDKYSVIDLLKTKNVQLGISLAKTNYQREDLIELAGVGSYLLYVDSGRLDKVYLADLLSKGVQLVVSSGDSSLSKYDLLHLAKTKSFIYHVNSIATKEELLDLAKAGVQLVLRSGKTFLPKEYIVEISKQHPGLVMLVP
;
A
#
# COMPACT_ATOMS: atom_id res chain seq x y z
N MET A 1 6.09 57.23 -11.13
CA MET A 1 7.02 56.54 -10.21
C MET A 1 6.20 55.90 -9.10
N GLY A 2 6.39 54.60 -8.85
CA GLY A 2 5.80 53.88 -7.71
C GLY A 2 4.93 52.68 -8.09
N PHE A 3 5.53 51.58 -8.54
CA PHE A 3 4.88 50.26 -8.58
C PHE A 3 5.05 49.58 -7.22
N LEU A 4 3.95 49.32 -6.50
CA LEU A 4 3.93 48.40 -5.36
C LEU A 4 3.59 47.00 -5.89
N GLY A 5 4.62 46.15 -6.00
CA GLY A 5 4.46 44.73 -6.27
C GLY A 5 4.15 43.97 -4.98
N ALA A 6 2.95 43.41 -4.89
CA ALA A 6 2.59 42.44 -3.86
C ALA A 6 3.13 41.06 -4.26
N PHE A 7 4.17 40.61 -3.56
CA PHE A 7 4.72 39.27 -3.66
C PHE A 7 3.79 38.30 -2.90
N VAL A 8 2.92 37.58 -3.63
CA VAL A 8 2.11 36.51 -3.05
C VAL A 8 2.98 35.24 -2.99
N LEU A 9 3.47 34.94 -1.80
CA LEU A 9 4.04 33.64 -1.44
C LEU A 9 2.92 32.59 -1.55
N LEU A 10 2.85 31.91 -2.69
CA LEU A 10 2.10 30.66 -2.86
C LEU A 10 2.77 29.59 -2.00
N GLY A 11 2.33 29.52 -0.75
CA GLY A 11 2.62 28.42 0.15
C GLY A 11 2.19 27.11 -0.51
N SER A 12 3.17 26.25 -0.75
CA SER A 12 3.00 24.86 -1.09
C SER A 12 2.27 24.15 0.06
N LEU A 13 0.95 24.15 0.00
CA LEU A 13 0.11 23.21 0.75
C LEU A 13 0.42 21.82 0.20
N GLY A 14 1.40 21.17 0.82
CA GLY A 14 1.64 19.75 0.67
C GLY A 14 0.41 19.01 1.17
N PHE A 15 -0.52 18.69 0.26
CA PHE A 15 -1.58 17.75 0.53
C PHE A 15 -0.92 16.46 1.01
N SER A 16 -1.07 16.14 2.29
CA SER A 16 -0.72 14.83 2.82
C SER A 16 -1.54 13.82 2.02
N THR A 17 -0.89 13.16 1.07
CA THR A 17 -1.50 12.12 0.25
C THR A 17 -1.90 10.99 1.18
N ARG A 18 -3.20 10.93 1.48
CA ARG A 18 -3.81 9.83 2.20
C ARG A 18 -3.57 8.55 1.38
N ALA A 19 -2.87 7.58 1.96
CA ALA A 19 -2.60 6.26 1.39
C ALA A 19 -3.86 5.43 1.09
N ALA A 20 -4.65 5.80 0.08
CA ALA A 20 -5.83 5.02 -0.32
C ALA A 20 -5.38 3.79 -1.10
N LEU A 21 -5.90 2.60 -0.74
CA LEU A 21 -5.77 1.41 -1.57
C LEU A 21 -6.48 1.72 -2.89
N PRO A 22 -5.76 1.85 -4.01
CA PRO A 22 -6.44 2.12 -5.26
C PRO A 22 -7.28 0.90 -5.64
N PRO A 23 -8.52 1.04 -6.16
CA PRO A 23 -9.41 -0.09 -6.44
C PRO A 23 -8.76 -1.21 -7.26
N GLN A 24 -7.87 -0.82 -8.19
CA GLN A 24 -7.06 -1.70 -9.04
C GLN A 24 -6.13 -2.67 -8.30
N PHE A 25 -5.87 -2.43 -7.01
CA PHE A 25 -4.93 -3.22 -6.21
C PHE A 25 -5.62 -4.30 -5.37
N SER A 26 -6.94 -4.25 -5.23
CA SER A 26 -7.71 -5.37 -4.67
C SER A 26 -7.42 -6.70 -5.41
N GLU A 27 -7.13 -6.62 -6.71
CA GLU A 27 -6.77 -7.78 -7.54
C GLU A 27 -5.44 -8.45 -7.14
N CYS A 28 -4.46 -7.74 -6.57
CA CYS A 28 -3.22 -8.39 -6.12
C CYS A 28 -3.43 -9.36 -4.94
N LEU A 29 -4.47 -9.10 -4.14
CA LEU A 29 -4.85 -9.93 -3.01
C LEU A 29 -5.56 -11.23 -3.46
N TYR A 30 -6.30 -11.19 -4.57
CA TYR A 30 -7.23 -12.25 -4.95
C TYR A 30 -6.99 -12.89 -6.33
N GLY A 31 -6.27 -12.22 -7.21
CA GLY A 31 -6.03 -12.64 -8.58
C GLY A 31 -4.77 -13.49 -8.75
N ASP A 32 -4.82 -14.36 -9.75
CA ASP A 32 -3.63 -14.97 -10.35
C ASP A 32 -2.96 -13.94 -11.28
N SER A 33 -1.62 -13.88 -11.29
CA SER A 33 -0.92 -12.92 -12.14
C SER A 33 -1.29 -13.13 -13.62
N SER A 34 -1.58 -12.03 -14.32
CA SER A 34 -1.68 -12.03 -15.78
C SER A 34 -0.47 -12.71 -16.42
N ASN A 35 -0.69 -13.50 -17.47
CA ASN A 35 0.37 -14.12 -18.28
C ASN A 35 1.00 -13.13 -19.29
N ALA A 36 0.67 -11.83 -19.21
CA ALA A 36 1.26 -10.81 -20.06
C ALA A 36 2.78 -10.72 -19.82
N SER A 37 3.55 -10.65 -20.89
CA SER A 37 5.00 -10.43 -20.77
C SER A 37 5.30 -9.00 -20.32
N VAL A 38 6.49 -8.76 -19.77
CA VAL A 38 6.95 -7.41 -19.41
C VAL A 38 6.88 -6.46 -20.61
N SER A 39 7.27 -6.92 -21.79
CA SER A 39 7.19 -6.14 -23.02
C SER A 39 5.76 -5.75 -23.39
N ASP A 40 4.78 -6.65 -23.17
CA ASP A 40 3.37 -6.33 -23.44
C ASP A 40 2.86 -5.27 -22.47
N LEU A 41 3.20 -5.41 -21.18
CA LEU A 41 2.83 -4.44 -20.15
C LEU A 41 3.43 -3.06 -20.45
N GLN A 42 4.69 -3.02 -20.89
CA GLN A 42 5.35 -1.78 -21.29
C GLN A 42 4.70 -1.14 -22.51
N ALA A 43 4.36 -1.93 -23.54
CA ALA A 43 3.69 -1.44 -24.72
C ALA A 43 2.30 -0.85 -24.39
N ILE A 44 1.52 -1.51 -23.54
CA ILE A 44 0.22 -1.00 -23.08
C ILE A 44 0.40 0.30 -22.28
N ALA A 45 1.40 0.34 -21.38
CA ALA A 45 1.70 1.48 -20.51
C ALA A 45 2.06 2.78 -21.27
N GLN A 46 2.46 2.68 -22.54
CA GLN A 46 2.67 3.85 -23.41
C GLN A 46 1.38 4.63 -23.67
N SER A 47 0.23 3.97 -23.61
CA SER A 47 -1.07 4.57 -23.96
C SER A 47 -2.03 4.68 -22.78
N THR A 48 -1.94 3.77 -21.80
CA THR A 48 -2.93 3.65 -20.71
C THR A 48 -2.23 3.26 -19.40
N PRO A 49 -2.69 3.75 -18.23
CA PRO A 49 -2.20 3.25 -16.95
C PRO A 49 -2.38 1.74 -16.79
N VAL A 50 -1.31 1.06 -16.39
CA VAL A 50 -1.28 -0.39 -16.17
C VAL A 50 -1.03 -0.65 -14.69
N THR A 51 -1.86 -1.48 -14.08
CA THR A 51 -1.59 -2.00 -12.74
C THR A 51 -1.12 -3.45 -12.87
N TYR A 52 0.03 -3.76 -12.29
CA TYR A 52 0.60 -5.10 -12.34
C TYR A 52 0.86 -5.62 -10.93
N CYS A 53 0.38 -6.84 -10.68
CA CYS A 53 0.54 -7.54 -9.42
C CYS A 53 1.55 -8.67 -9.60
N GLN A 54 2.72 -8.52 -8.98
CA GLN A 54 3.74 -9.55 -8.97
C GLN A 54 3.38 -10.62 -7.94
N THR A 55 2.72 -11.68 -8.41
CA THR A 55 2.15 -12.76 -7.59
C THR A 55 2.63 -14.17 -7.98
N LYS A 56 3.59 -14.31 -8.90
CA LYS A 56 4.19 -15.60 -9.28
C LYS A 56 5.68 -15.59 -9.03
N THR A 57 6.19 -16.76 -8.63
CA THR A 57 7.62 -17.11 -8.60
C THR A 57 8.24 -17.37 -9.97
N GLY A 58 7.54 -17.10 -11.08
CA GLY A 58 7.94 -17.57 -12.43
C GLY A 58 7.88 -16.57 -13.59
N MET A 59 7.32 -15.37 -13.43
CA MET A 59 7.44 -14.30 -14.42
C MET A 59 8.00 -13.08 -13.71
N GLY A 60 9.28 -12.80 -13.92
CA GLY A 60 9.95 -11.63 -13.38
C GLY A 60 11.09 -12.01 -12.46
N ASP A 61 12.26 -12.21 -13.05
CA ASP A 61 13.47 -11.94 -12.29
C ASP A 61 13.44 -10.49 -11.76
N LYS A 62 14.24 -10.19 -10.74
CA LYS A 62 14.31 -8.84 -10.17
C LYS A 62 14.46 -7.76 -11.26
N TYR A 63 15.22 -8.06 -12.32
CA TYR A 63 15.49 -7.13 -13.42
C TYR A 63 14.24 -6.76 -14.23
N SER A 64 13.38 -7.73 -14.51
CA SER A 64 12.08 -7.49 -15.15
C SER A 64 11.22 -6.52 -14.35
N VAL A 65 11.23 -6.66 -13.02
CA VAL A 65 10.47 -5.77 -12.12
C VAL A 65 11.10 -4.38 -12.06
N ILE A 66 12.43 -4.29 -12.05
CA ILE A 66 13.16 -3.02 -12.20
C ILE A 66 12.76 -2.32 -13.50
N ASP A 67 12.65 -3.04 -14.61
CA ASP A 67 12.27 -2.48 -15.91
C ASP A 67 10.80 -2.01 -15.94
N LEU A 68 9.90 -2.73 -15.26
CA LEU A 68 8.53 -2.27 -15.06
C LEU A 68 8.47 -1.00 -14.21
N LEU A 69 9.24 -0.90 -13.13
CA LEU A 69 9.28 0.29 -12.26
C LEU A 69 9.79 1.54 -12.97
N LYS A 70 10.67 1.37 -13.95
CA LYS A 70 11.15 2.47 -14.80
C LYS A 70 10.11 2.93 -15.83
N THR A 71 9.10 2.10 -16.09
CA THR A 71 8.09 2.38 -17.11
C THR A 71 7.05 3.35 -16.56
N LYS A 72 6.86 4.50 -17.23
CA LYS A 72 5.81 5.46 -16.87
C LYS A 72 4.44 4.81 -16.99
N ASN A 73 3.50 5.24 -16.15
CA ASN A 73 2.12 4.74 -16.08
C ASN A 73 1.96 3.29 -15.61
N VAL A 74 3.04 2.62 -15.19
CA VAL A 74 2.94 1.32 -14.50
C VAL A 74 2.83 1.55 -12.99
N GLN A 75 1.82 0.93 -12.36
CA GLN A 75 1.69 0.82 -10.92
C GLN A 75 1.96 -0.63 -10.52
N LEU A 76 2.99 -0.85 -9.70
CA LEU A 76 3.42 -2.19 -9.32
C LEU A 76 2.96 -2.54 -7.89
N GLY A 77 2.39 -3.73 -7.74
CA GLY A 77 2.11 -4.37 -6.46
C GLY A 77 2.97 -5.62 -6.29
N ILE A 78 3.59 -5.83 -5.14
CA ILE A 78 4.43 -6.99 -4.84
C ILE A 78 3.88 -7.71 -3.61
N SER A 79 3.67 -9.02 -3.67
CA SER A 79 3.29 -9.84 -2.51
C SER A 79 4.49 -10.56 -1.90
N LEU A 80 4.67 -10.44 -0.59
CA LEU A 80 5.76 -11.13 0.12
C LEU A 80 5.53 -12.63 0.23
N ALA A 81 4.27 -13.07 0.35
CA ALA A 81 3.92 -14.49 0.40
C ALA A 81 4.11 -15.18 -0.96
N LYS A 82 3.95 -14.44 -2.06
CA LYS A 82 3.97 -14.99 -3.42
C LYS A 82 5.27 -14.75 -4.18
N THR A 83 6.26 -14.10 -3.56
CA THR A 83 7.57 -13.83 -4.16
C THR A 83 8.71 -14.24 -3.23
N ASN A 84 9.91 -14.42 -3.76
CA ASN A 84 11.11 -14.74 -2.98
C ASN A 84 12.03 -13.54 -2.73
N TYR A 85 11.55 -12.31 -3.01
CA TYR A 85 12.36 -11.10 -2.79
C TYR A 85 12.82 -11.00 -1.35
N GLN A 86 14.11 -10.84 -1.17
CA GLN A 86 14.70 -10.59 0.13
C GLN A 86 14.65 -9.09 0.46
N ARG A 87 15.04 -8.75 1.68
CA ARG A 87 15.08 -7.37 2.14
C ARG A 87 15.89 -6.49 1.18
N GLU A 88 17.05 -6.97 0.76
CA GLU A 88 17.99 -6.25 -0.11
C GLU A 88 17.36 -5.98 -1.48
N ASP A 89 16.63 -6.96 -2.03
CA ASP A 89 15.92 -6.79 -3.30
C ASP A 89 14.85 -5.71 -3.20
N LEU A 90 14.05 -5.71 -2.12
CA LEU A 90 12.99 -4.71 -1.93
C LEU A 90 13.55 -3.30 -1.74
N ILE A 91 14.67 -3.17 -1.04
CA ILE A 91 15.37 -1.88 -0.88
C ILE A 91 15.91 -1.40 -2.23
N GLU A 92 16.49 -2.29 -3.04
CA GLU A 92 16.96 -1.98 -4.39
C GLU A 92 15.80 -1.50 -5.28
N LEU A 93 14.67 -2.22 -5.28
CA LEU A 93 13.46 -1.85 -6.00
C LEU A 93 12.94 -0.47 -5.57
N ALA A 94 12.95 -0.18 -4.27
CA ALA A 94 12.55 1.13 -3.73
C ALA A 94 13.47 2.26 -4.18
N GLY A 95 14.74 1.96 -4.47
CA GLY A 95 15.68 2.91 -5.07
C GLY A 95 15.41 3.21 -6.55
N VAL A 96 14.70 2.32 -7.25
CA VAL A 96 14.36 2.49 -8.67
C VAL A 96 13.05 3.26 -8.85
N GLY A 97 12.03 2.93 -8.05
CA GLY A 97 10.71 3.54 -8.19
C GLY A 97 9.77 3.19 -7.04
N SER A 98 8.62 3.86 -7.02
CA SER A 98 7.58 3.60 -6.02
C SER A 98 6.76 2.37 -6.40
N TYR A 99 6.46 1.54 -5.40
CA TYR A 99 5.59 0.38 -5.54
C TYR A 99 4.79 0.15 -4.26
N LEU A 100 3.80 -0.70 -4.38
CA LEU A 100 2.95 -1.13 -3.30
C LEU A 100 3.37 -2.53 -2.84
N LEU A 101 3.64 -2.69 -1.54
CA LEU A 101 4.08 -3.96 -0.96
C LEU A 101 2.98 -4.55 -0.08
N TYR A 102 2.50 -5.74 -0.45
CA TYR A 102 1.63 -6.54 0.38
C TYR A 102 2.46 -7.31 1.40
N VAL A 103 2.30 -6.93 2.66
CA VAL A 103 2.87 -7.62 3.82
C VAL A 103 1.87 -8.70 4.23
N ASP A 104 1.87 -9.79 3.49
CA ASP A 104 1.04 -10.99 3.64
C ASP A 104 1.87 -12.21 4.10
N SER A 105 3.04 -11.96 4.68
CA SER A 105 3.85 -12.98 5.38
C SER A 105 4.67 -12.35 6.50
N GLY A 106 5.04 -13.13 7.51
CA GLY A 106 5.90 -12.69 8.61
C GLY A 106 7.41 -12.65 8.30
N ARG A 107 7.78 -12.60 7.00
CA ARG A 107 9.18 -12.65 6.57
C ARG A 107 9.97 -11.37 6.87
N LEU A 108 9.28 -10.23 6.99
CA LEU A 108 9.89 -8.94 7.28
C LEU A 108 9.40 -8.44 8.64
N ASP A 109 10.35 -8.02 9.47
CA ASP A 109 10.02 -7.38 10.74
C ASP A 109 9.63 -5.91 10.56
N LYS A 110 9.12 -5.31 11.65
CA LYS A 110 8.68 -3.91 11.67
C LYS A 110 9.78 -2.90 11.37
N VAL A 111 11.04 -3.19 11.71
CA VAL A 111 12.15 -2.25 11.51
C VAL A 111 12.42 -2.12 10.01
N TYR A 112 12.39 -3.25 9.29
CA TYR A 112 12.55 -3.26 7.84
C TYR A 112 11.37 -2.66 7.10
N LEU A 113 10.16 -2.92 7.56
CA LEU A 113 8.96 -2.30 7.00
C LEU A 113 8.96 -0.78 7.19
N ALA A 114 9.46 -0.28 8.33
CA ALA A 114 9.64 1.16 8.55
C ALA A 114 10.67 1.77 7.59
N ASP A 115 11.79 1.07 7.35
CA ASP A 115 12.81 1.50 6.38
C ASP A 115 12.21 1.61 4.96
N LEU A 116 11.46 0.60 4.51
CA LEU A 116 10.77 0.62 3.22
C LEU A 116 9.74 1.77 3.11
N LEU A 117 8.94 2.00 4.16
CA LEU A 117 8.02 3.15 4.22
C LEU A 117 8.76 4.49 4.05
N SER A 118 9.91 4.63 4.72
CA SER A 118 10.73 5.85 4.65
C SER A 118 11.30 6.10 3.25
N LYS A 119 11.53 5.02 2.47
CA LYS A 119 11.97 5.07 1.07
C LYS A 119 10.81 5.28 0.08
N GLY A 120 9.60 5.47 0.57
CA GLY A 120 8.44 5.79 -0.27
C GLY A 120 7.66 4.58 -0.77
N VAL A 121 7.99 3.37 -0.32
CA VAL A 121 7.17 2.18 -0.57
C VAL A 121 5.82 2.33 0.13
N GLN A 122 4.73 2.04 -0.56
CA GLN A 122 3.39 2.03 0.02
C GLN A 122 3.11 0.64 0.60
N LEU A 123 2.91 0.54 1.92
CA LEU A 123 2.58 -0.76 2.53
C LEU A 123 1.07 -1.03 2.54
N VAL A 124 0.72 -2.29 2.24
CA VAL A 124 -0.57 -2.91 2.53
C VAL A 124 -0.32 -4.10 3.45
N VAL A 125 -0.67 -3.96 4.72
CA VAL A 125 -0.44 -4.99 5.73
C VAL A 125 -1.69 -5.85 5.88
N SER A 126 -1.59 -7.15 5.61
CA SER A 126 -2.70 -8.10 5.78
C SER A 126 -2.80 -8.54 7.25
N SER A 127 -4.00 -8.46 7.82
CA SER A 127 -4.27 -9.01 9.14
C SER A 127 -4.26 -10.53 9.10
N GLY A 128 -3.62 -11.17 10.08
CA GLY A 128 -3.49 -12.63 10.18
C GLY A 128 -2.23 -13.21 9.55
N ASP A 129 -1.66 -12.57 8.52
CA ASP A 129 -0.53 -13.12 7.76
C ASP A 129 0.81 -12.44 8.04
N SER A 130 0.78 -11.15 8.43
CA SER A 130 1.99 -10.31 8.57
C SER A 130 2.86 -10.57 9.80
N SER A 131 2.43 -11.41 10.76
CA SER A 131 3.05 -11.63 12.08
C SER A 131 3.20 -10.38 12.97
N LEU A 132 2.75 -9.20 12.51
CA LEU A 132 2.88 -7.94 13.23
C LEU A 132 1.82 -7.82 14.33
N SER A 133 2.25 -7.40 15.52
CA SER A 133 1.33 -7.05 16.59
C SER A 133 0.71 -5.67 16.39
N LYS A 134 -0.39 -5.37 17.09
CA LYS A 134 -0.97 -4.00 17.14
C LYS A 134 0.08 -2.94 17.47
N TYR A 135 0.99 -3.22 18.41
CA TYR A 135 2.05 -2.27 18.78
C TYR A 135 3.02 -2.00 17.64
N ASP A 136 3.33 -3.00 16.83
CA ASP A 136 4.19 -2.86 15.66
C ASP A 136 3.50 -2.04 14.57
N LEU A 137 2.20 -2.29 14.33
CA LEU A 137 1.39 -1.51 13.40
C LEU A 137 1.32 -0.03 13.81
N LEU A 138 1.09 0.26 15.09
CA LEU A 138 1.09 1.62 15.62
C LEU A 138 2.47 2.27 15.55
N HIS A 139 3.55 1.48 15.65
CA HIS A 139 4.90 1.98 15.44
C HIS A 139 5.13 2.36 13.98
N LEU A 140 4.74 1.50 13.03
CA LEU A 140 4.82 1.79 11.59
C LEU A 140 4.03 3.05 11.20
N ALA A 141 2.86 3.25 11.81
CA ALA A 141 2.01 4.40 11.56
C ALA A 141 2.68 5.74 11.92
N LYS A 142 3.64 5.74 12.86
CA LYS A 142 4.44 6.92 13.20
C LYS A 142 5.44 7.30 12.11
N THR A 143 5.91 6.32 11.33
CA THR A 143 6.82 6.56 10.21
C THR A 143 6.08 7.16 9.03
N LYS A 144 5.00 6.52 8.59
CA LYS A 144 4.14 6.98 7.49
C LYS A 144 2.81 6.24 7.53
N SER A 145 1.75 6.89 7.06
CA SER A 145 0.44 6.25 6.86
C SER A 145 0.58 5.07 5.88
N PHE A 146 -0.10 3.97 6.22
CA PHE A 146 -0.15 2.76 5.41
C PHE A 146 -1.58 2.20 5.40
N ILE A 147 -1.81 1.15 4.61
CA ILE A 147 -3.09 0.48 4.51
C ILE A 147 -3.04 -0.80 5.35
N TYR A 148 -4.01 -0.96 6.23
CA TYR A 148 -4.26 -2.18 6.98
C TYR A 148 -5.46 -2.90 6.36
N HIS A 149 -5.20 -4.02 5.69
CA HIS A 149 -6.20 -4.88 5.08
C HIS A 149 -6.66 -5.92 6.09
N VAL A 150 -7.89 -5.75 6.58
CA VAL A 150 -8.48 -6.58 7.62
C VAL A 150 -9.15 -7.80 6.98
N ASN A 151 -8.41 -8.91 6.93
CA ASN A 151 -8.79 -10.20 6.37
C ASN A 151 -8.95 -11.31 7.43
N SER A 152 -8.87 -10.94 8.72
CA SER A 152 -9.04 -11.83 9.88
C SER A 152 -9.89 -11.14 10.95
N ILE A 153 -10.22 -11.86 12.03
CA ILE A 153 -10.88 -11.31 13.22
C ILE A 153 -10.06 -10.12 13.73
N ALA A 154 -10.72 -8.99 13.95
CA ALA A 154 -10.16 -7.78 14.56
C ALA A 154 -11.14 -7.21 15.57
N THR A 155 -10.64 -6.53 16.61
CA THR A 155 -11.52 -5.87 17.58
C THR A 155 -11.82 -4.44 17.17
N LYS A 156 -12.93 -3.89 17.67
CA LYS A 156 -13.30 -2.49 17.45
C LYS A 156 -12.20 -1.56 17.96
N GLU A 157 -11.66 -1.85 19.14
CA GLU A 157 -10.65 -1.05 19.81
C GLU A 157 -9.34 -1.02 19.01
N GLU A 158 -8.92 -2.16 18.46
CA GLU A 158 -7.75 -2.24 17.60
C GLU A 158 -7.91 -1.38 16.35
N LEU A 159 -9.04 -1.50 15.65
CA LEU A 159 -9.29 -0.70 14.45
C LEU A 159 -9.39 0.80 14.75
N LEU A 160 -10.01 1.18 15.87
CA LEU A 160 -10.05 2.57 16.32
C LEU A 160 -8.65 3.12 16.61
N ASP A 161 -7.80 2.35 17.31
CA ASP A 161 -6.44 2.77 17.60
C ASP A 161 -5.63 2.99 16.31
N LEU A 162 -5.76 2.09 15.34
CA LEU A 162 -5.10 2.21 14.03
C LEU A 162 -5.64 3.40 13.23
N ALA A 163 -6.95 3.59 13.17
CA ALA A 163 -7.56 4.74 12.47
C ALA A 163 -7.15 6.08 13.10
N LYS A 164 -7.08 6.17 14.44
CA LYS A 164 -6.56 7.33 15.16
C LYS A 164 -5.10 7.62 14.84
N ALA A 165 -4.31 6.57 14.60
CA ALA A 165 -2.92 6.69 14.16
C ALA A 165 -2.79 7.06 12.66
N GLY A 166 -3.90 7.30 11.95
CA GLY A 166 -3.91 7.68 10.54
C GLY A 166 -3.69 6.51 9.57
N VAL A 167 -3.84 5.28 10.05
CA VAL A 167 -3.82 4.07 9.21
C VAL A 167 -5.14 3.97 8.46
N GLN A 168 -5.07 3.61 7.17
CA GLN A 168 -6.27 3.34 6.38
C GLN A 168 -6.71 1.90 6.56
N LEU A 169 -7.98 1.71 6.86
CA LEU A 169 -8.58 0.42 7.11
C LEU A 169 -9.33 -0.03 5.85
N VAL A 170 -8.93 -1.16 5.29
CA VAL A 170 -9.67 -1.84 4.23
C VAL A 170 -10.31 -3.07 4.86
N LEU A 171 -11.63 -3.00 5.07
CA LEU A 171 -12.38 -4.02 5.78
C LEU A 171 -13.06 -4.95 4.77
N ARG A 172 -12.70 -6.23 4.80
CA ARG A 172 -13.36 -7.24 3.95
C ARG A 172 -14.62 -7.76 4.61
N SER A 173 -15.73 -7.62 3.89
CA SER A 173 -17.04 -8.07 4.35
C SER A 173 -17.01 -9.57 4.67
N GLY A 174 -17.48 -9.95 5.86
CA GLY A 174 -17.52 -11.35 6.31
C GLY A 174 -16.20 -11.95 6.84
N LYS A 175 -15.07 -11.23 6.80
CA LYS A 175 -13.80 -11.69 7.38
C LYS A 175 -13.40 -10.99 8.67
N THR A 176 -13.85 -9.75 8.86
CA THR A 176 -13.53 -8.97 10.07
C THR A 176 -14.26 -9.45 11.32
N PHE A 177 -15.39 -10.16 11.15
CA PHE A 177 -16.34 -10.54 12.22
C PHE A 177 -16.85 -9.35 13.06
N LEU A 178 -16.70 -8.12 12.56
CA LEU A 178 -17.17 -6.93 13.24
C LEU A 178 -18.66 -6.69 12.97
N PRO A 179 -19.46 -6.38 14.01
CA PRO A 179 -20.80 -5.87 13.83
C PRO A 179 -20.82 -4.63 12.92
N LYS A 180 -21.86 -4.51 12.11
CA LYS A 180 -22.05 -3.38 11.18
C LYS A 180 -22.01 -2.05 11.92
N GLU A 181 -22.57 -2.01 13.13
CA GLU A 181 -22.66 -0.83 13.98
C GLU A 181 -21.26 -0.31 14.31
N TYR A 182 -20.31 -1.20 14.57
CA TYR A 182 -18.92 -0.83 14.88
C TYR A 182 -18.21 -0.27 13.64
N ILE A 183 -18.42 -0.87 12.47
CA ILE A 183 -17.87 -0.37 11.21
C ILE A 183 -18.38 1.05 10.93
N VAL A 184 -19.70 1.27 11.10
CA VAL A 184 -20.32 2.60 10.92
C VAL A 184 -19.77 3.60 11.92
N GLU A 185 -19.60 3.21 13.17
CA GLU A 185 -19.05 4.08 14.21
C GLU A 185 -17.61 4.50 13.92
N ILE A 186 -16.72 3.55 13.57
CA ILE A 186 -15.33 3.84 13.20
C ILE A 186 -15.29 4.79 11.99
N SER A 187 -16.11 4.52 10.97
CA SER A 187 -16.17 5.33 9.75
C SER A 187 -16.65 6.75 9.99
N LYS A 188 -17.58 6.95 10.94
CA LYS A 188 -18.06 8.29 11.34
C LYS A 188 -17.00 9.08 12.11
N GLN A 189 -16.25 8.42 12.99
CA GLN A 189 -15.17 9.07 13.75
C GLN A 189 -13.97 9.40 12.87
N HIS A 190 -13.71 8.59 11.84
CA HIS A 190 -12.55 8.71 10.97
C HIS A 190 -12.93 8.71 9.48
N PRO A 191 -13.59 9.79 8.99
CA PRO A 191 -14.08 9.85 7.63
C PRO A 191 -12.94 9.81 6.60
N GLY A 192 -13.08 8.90 5.63
CA GLY A 192 -12.09 8.70 4.55
C GLY A 192 -10.86 7.88 4.95
N LEU A 193 -10.87 7.24 6.13
CA LEU A 193 -9.87 6.23 6.51
C LEU A 193 -10.43 4.80 6.50
N VAL A 194 -11.72 4.63 6.29
CA VAL A 194 -12.36 3.30 6.22
C VAL A 194 -12.88 3.05 4.80
N MET A 195 -12.45 1.94 4.22
CA MET A 195 -12.94 1.41 2.95
C MET A 195 -13.51 0.01 3.19
N LEU A 196 -14.69 -0.24 2.65
CA LEU A 196 -15.30 -1.57 2.66
C LEU A 196 -15.06 -2.23 1.31
N VAL A 197 -14.56 -3.47 1.33
CA VAL A 197 -14.47 -4.33 0.15
C VAL A 197 -15.40 -5.54 0.34
N PRO A 198 -16.06 -6.01 -0.72
CA PRO A 198 -16.95 -7.17 -0.66
C PRO A 198 -16.23 -8.47 -0.26
#